data_AF-A0A257L5T0-F1
#
_entry.id   AF-A0A257L5T0-F1
#
_cell.length_a   1.000
_cell.length_b   1.000
_cell.length_c   1.000
_cell.angle_alpha   90.00
_cell.angle_beta   90.00
_cell.angle_gamma   90.00
#
_symmetry.space_group_name_H-M   'P 1'
#
loop_
_entity.id
_entity.type
_entity.pdbx_description
1 polymer ?
#
loop_
_entity_poly.entity_id
_entity_poly.type
_entity_poly.pdbx_seq_one_letter_code
_entity_poly.pdbx_strand_id
1 'polypeptide(L)'
;MRAATARVRGMSIVELMVGITIGLFILAGATTVATSQLGNNRRLLLETQVQQDMRLTIDLIARDLRRAGYWGHADYTVWPEDVDPNVGNRPLTVALGNPYAGLLPDSVEGGTTVQYKRSTDEDGGFAVVDENNVVDTGDVGGFRYNASDKSIEAKLSPTSWQKLTDPTVLLVTRFAITIVAEPADVPCGAGACPVLAPDGCPLKLVTHHATIEIEGEA
;
A
#
# COMPACT_ATOMS: atom_id res chain seq x y z
N MET A 1 -10.65 -3.40 85.18
CA MET A 1 -11.39 -2.80 84.04
C MET A 1 -12.14 -3.91 83.32
N ARG A 2 -13.48 -3.96 83.40
CA ARG A 2 -14.29 -4.94 82.66
C ARG A 2 -14.81 -4.26 81.40
N ALA A 3 -14.39 -4.77 80.24
CA ALA A 3 -14.88 -4.31 78.95
C ALA A 3 -16.37 -4.67 78.82
N ALA A 4 -17.21 -3.67 78.54
CA ALA A 4 -18.60 -3.90 78.20
C ALA A 4 -18.67 -4.53 76.81
N THR A 5 -19.14 -5.78 76.74
CA THR A 5 -19.46 -6.43 75.46
C THR A 5 -20.74 -5.82 74.91
N ALA A 6 -20.62 -5.06 73.82
CA ALA A 6 -21.77 -4.53 73.10
C ALA A 6 -22.62 -5.71 72.57
N ARG A 7 -23.91 -5.76 72.94
CA ARG A 7 -24.87 -6.69 72.33
C ARG A 7 -25.02 -6.35 70.86
N VAL A 8 -24.60 -7.27 69.99
CA VAL A 8 -24.88 -7.19 68.56
C VAL A 8 -26.39 -7.33 68.37
N ARG A 9 -27.05 -6.29 67.86
CA ARG A 9 -28.44 -6.37 67.41
C ARG A 9 -28.46 -7.08 66.05
N GLY A 10 -29.32 -8.08 65.91
CA GLY A 10 -29.56 -8.75 64.61
C GLY A 10 -30.31 -7.83 63.65
N MET A 11 -30.13 -8.04 62.34
CA MET A 11 -30.86 -7.31 61.29
C MET A 11 -32.31 -7.76 61.21
N SER A 12 -33.19 -6.80 60.95
CA SER A 12 -34.58 -7.04 60.58
C SER A 12 -34.67 -7.72 59.20
N ILE A 13 -35.64 -8.63 59.01
CA ILE A 13 -35.95 -9.21 57.68
C ILE A 13 -36.24 -8.08 56.67
N VAL A 14 -36.87 -6.99 57.11
CA VAL A 14 -37.18 -5.84 56.25
C VAL A 14 -35.90 -5.11 55.84
N GLU A 15 -34.93 -4.94 56.73
CA GLU A 15 -33.62 -4.35 56.39
C GLU A 15 -32.87 -5.20 55.37
N LEU A 16 -32.96 -6.53 55.50
CA LEU A 16 -32.38 -7.46 54.52
C LEU A 16 -33.06 -7.35 53.15
N MET A 17 -34.40 -7.32 53.12
CA MET A 17 -35.16 -7.18 51.87
C MET A 17 -34.83 -5.86 51.17
N VAL A 18 -34.76 -4.75 51.91
CA VAL A 18 -34.42 -3.43 51.35
C VAL A 18 -32.96 -3.38 50.86
N GLY A 19 -32.03 -3.99 51.59
CA GLY A 19 -30.62 -4.06 51.17
C GLY A 19 -30.43 -4.83 49.86
N ILE A 20 -31.11 -5.97 49.72
CA ILE A 20 -31.04 -6.79 48.50
C ILE A 20 -31.70 -6.08 47.32
N THR A 21 -32.85 -5.42 47.51
CA THR A 21 -33.52 -4.72 46.41
C THR A 21 -32.70 -3.55 45.88
N ILE A 22 -32.12 -2.73 46.76
CA ILE A 22 -31.23 -1.63 46.37
C ILE A 22 -29.97 -2.18 45.69
N GLY A 23 -29.36 -3.24 46.25
CA GLY A 23 -28.17 -3.88 45.68
C GLY A 23 -28.41 -4.42 44.26
N LEU A 24 -29.55 -5.07 44.03
CA LEU A 24 -29.93 -5.55 42.70
C LEU A 24 -30.17 -4.41 41.72
N PHE A 25 -30.78 -3.30 42.16
CA PHE A 25 -31.01 -2.15 41.31
C PHE A 25 -29.70 -1.50 40.85
N ILE A 26 -28.75 -1.33 41.77
CA ILE A 26 -27.40 -0.81 41.46
C ILE A 26 -26.66 -1.78 40.53
N LEU A 27 -26.69 -3.08 40.81
CA LEU A 27 -26.01 -4.09 39.99
C LEU A 27 -26.59 -4.12 38.57
N ALA A 28 -27.91 -4.02 38.40
CA ALA A 28 -28.55 -3.96 37.10
C ALA A 28 -28.06 -2.74 36.30
N GLY A 29 -28.04 -1.55 36.91
CA GLY A 29 -27.52 -0.33 36.29
C GLY A 29 -26.03 -0.45 35.91
N ALA A 30 -25.20 -0.96 36.83
CA ALA A 30 -23.77 -1.17 36.58
C ALA A 30 -23.53 -2.17 35.43
N THR A 31 -24.34 -3.22 35.34
CA THR A 31 -24.26 -4.21 34.25
C THR A 31 -24.57 -3.58 32.90
N THR A 32 -25.61 -2.76 32.80
CA THR A 32 -25.96 -2.05 31.57
C THR A 32 -24.85 -1.11 31.10
N VAL A 33 -24.22 -0.37 32.03
CA VAL A 33 -23.07 0.48 31.70
C VAL A 33 -21.90 -0.37 31.22
N ALA A 34 -21.57 -1.46 31.91
CA ALA A 34 -20.47 -2.35 31.53
C ALA A 34 -20.68 -2.97 30.15
N THR A 35 -21.87 -3.47 29.81
CA THR A 35 -22.15 -4.03 28.48
C THR A 35 -22.08 -2.98 27.38
N SER A 36 -22.55 -1.76 27.65
CA SER A 36 -22.41 -0.64 26.70
C SER A 36 -20.94 -0.28 26.44
N GLN A 37 -20.11 -0.26 27.48
CA GLN A 37 -18.69 0.03 27.37
C GLN A 37 -17.95 -1.04 26.57
N LEU A 38 -18.29 -2.32 26.79
CA LEU A 38 -17.73 -3.44 26.04
C LEU A 38 -18.10 -3.37 24.55
N GLY A 39 -19.35 -3.03 24.23
CA GLY A 39 -19.80 -2.82 22.85
C GLY A 39 -19.03 -1.69 22.16
N ASN A 40 -18.88 -0.56 22.84
CA ASN A 40 -18.13 0.60 22.32
C ASN A 40 -16.64 0.25 22.12
N ASN A 41 -16.01 -0.42 23.09
CA ASN A 41 -14.62 -0.85 22.96
C ASN A 41 -14.43 -1.80 21.77
N ARG A 42 -15.34 -2.76 21.56
CA ARG A 42 -15.27 -3.66 20.42
C ARG A 42 -15.39 -2.91 19.08
N ARG A 43 -16.31 -1.95 19.00
CA ARG A 43 -16.46 -1.11 17.81
C ARG A 43 -15.20 -0.29 17.52
N LEU A 44 -14.63 0.35 18.53
CA LEU A 44 -13.39 1.13 18.40
C LEU A 44 -12.21 0.27 17.92
N LEU A 45 -12.11 -0.98 18.39
CA LEU A 45 -11.09 -1.92 17.93
C LEU A 45 -11.27 -2.29 16.45
N LEU A 46 -12.50 -2.53 16.00
CA LEU A 46 -12.80 -2.83 14.59
C LEU A 46 -12.48 -1.64 13.68
N GLU A 47 -12.87 -0.42 14.08
CA GLU A 47 -12.55 0.80 13.33
C GLU A 47 -11.03 1.01 13.24
N THR A 48 -10.31 0.75 14.33
CA THR A 48 -8.84 0.82 14.34
C THR A 48 -8.22 -0.21 13.41
N GLN A 49 -8.72 -1.45 13.42
CA GLN A 49 -8.24 -2.53 12.55
C GLN A 49 -8.43 -2.17 11.08
N VAL A 50 -9.61 -1.65 10.71
CA VAL A 50 -9.92 -1.22 9.35
C VAL A 50 -9.01 -0.09 8.87
N GLN A 51 -8.74 0.91 9.72
CA GLN A 51 -7.78 1.98 9.40
C GLN A 51 -6.35 1.46 9.23
N GLN A 52 -5.94 0.49 10.04
CA GLN A 52 -4.62 -0.15 9.92
C GLN A 52 -4.49 -0.93 8.61
N ASP A 53 -5.51 -1.71 8.26
CA ASP A 53 -5.50 -2.51 7.03
C ASP A 53 -5.46 -1.63 5.77
N MET A 54 -6.24 -0.55 5.75
CA MET A 54 -6.16 0.45 4.68
C MET A 54 -4.77 1.10 4.60
N ARG A 55 -4.18 1.49 5.72
CA ARG A 55 -2.83 2.07 5.74
C ARG A 55 -1.78 1.08 5.22
N LEU A 56 -1.82 -0.16 5.67
CA LEU A 56 -0.90 -1.21 5.22
C LEU A 56 -1.05 -1.46 3.71
N THR A 57 -2.28 -1.47 3.21
CA THR A 57 -2.58 -1.60 1.78
C THR A 57 -1.99 -0.44 0.98
N ILE A 58 -2.19 0.80 1.42
CA ILE A 58 -1.60 1.99 0.77
C ILE A 58 -0.08 1.92 0.79
N ASP A 59 0.53 1.59 1.94
CA ASP A 59 1.98 1.49 2.07
C ASP A 59 2.58 0.44 1.14
N LEU A 60 1.90 -0.70 0.98
CA LEU A 60 2.30 -1.75 0.05
C LEU A 60 2.21 -1.26 -1.40
N ILE A 61 1.08 -0.70 -1.81
CA ILE A 61 0.88 -0.17 -3.17
C ILE A 61 1.92 0.91 -3.47
N ALA A 62 2.14 1.85 -2.55
CA ALA A 62 3.09 2.94 -2.75
C ALA A 62 4.54 2.47 -2.81
N ARG A 63 4.94 1.45 -2.04
CA ARG A 63 6.30 0.88 -2.13
C ARG A 63 6.51 0.13 -3.44
N ASP A 64 5.49 -0.56 -3.88
CA ASP A 64 5.53 -1.38 -5.09
C ASP A 64 5.53 -0.51 -6.35
N LEU A 65 4.66 0.52 -6.41
CA LEU A 65 4.66 1.52 -7.49
C LEU A 65 5.97 2.29 -7.61
N ARG A 66 6.71 2.51 -6.51
CA ARG A 66 8.05 3.13 -6.56
C ARG A 66 9.09 2.26 -7.27
N ARG A 67 8.85 0.95 -7.40
CA ARG A 67 9.71 0.03 -8.14
C ARG A 67 9.31 -0.10 -9.61
N ALA A 68 8.24 0.57 -10.04
CA ALA A 68 7.87 0.63 -11.45
C ALA A 68 9.04 1.18 -12.28
N GLY A 69 9.35 0.50 -13.39
CA GLY A 69 10.47 0.83 -14.25
C GLY A 69 11.85 0.47 -13.68
N TYR A 70 11.95 -0.30 -12.59
CA TYR A 70 13.25 -0.81 -12.15
C TYR A 70 13.87 -1.68 -13.25
N TRP A 71 15.16 -1.45 -13.50
CA TRP A 71 15.97 -2.12 -14.53
C TRP A 71 17.41 -2.25 -14.04
N GLY A 72 17.98 -3.46 -14.11
CA GLY A 72 19.34 -3.74 -13.65
C GLY A 72 20.43 -2.96 -14.39
N HIS A 73 20.21 -2.63 -15.67
CA HIS A 73 21.11 -1.81 -16.51
C HIS A 73 20.63 -0.37 -16.67
N ALA A 74 20.13 0.26 -15.59
CA ALA A 74 19.69 1.65 -15.63
C ALA A 74 20.76 2.63 -16.14
N ASP A 75 22.05 2.29 -16.01
CA ASP A 75 23.18 3.06 -16.55
C ASP A 75 23.19 3.14 -18.09
N TYR A 76 22.50 2.23 -18.79
CA TYR A 76 22.37 2.28 -20.25
C TYR A 76 21.42 3.40 -20.72
N THR A 77 20.63 3.99 -19.83
CA THR A 77 19.78 5.15 -20.12
C THR A 77 20.56 6.47 -20.14
N VAL A 78 21.79 6.49 -19.63
CA VAL A 78 22.63 7.69 -19.55
C VAL A 78 23.49 7.79 -20.80
N TRP A 79 23.58 8.99 -21.38
CA TRP A 79 24.48 9.23 -22.51
C TRP A 79 25.94 9.03 -22.08
N PRO A 80 26.70 8.12 -22.71
CA PRO A 80 28.09 7.90 -22.34
C PRO A 80 28.96 9.10 -22.75
N GLU A 81 29.83 9.55 -21.84
CA GLU A 81 30.81 10.61 -22.11
C GLU A 81 31.96 10.13 -22.99
N ASP A 82 32.32 8.84 -22.91
CA ASP A 82 33.37 8.20 -23.67
C ASP A 82 32.89 6.89 -24.33
N VAL A 83 32.92 6.86 -25.66
CA VAL A 83 32.79 5.66 -26.49
C VAL A 83 34.11 4.88 -26.48
N ASP A 84 34.43 4.14 -25.40
CA ASP A 84 35.47 3.10 -25.46
C ASP A 84 34.88 1.81 -26.05
N PRO A 85 35.19 1.44 -27.31
CA PRO A 85 34.65 0.25 -27.96
C PRO A 85 35.08 -1.09 -27.31
N ASN A 86 35.92 -1.08 -26.27
CA ASN A 86 36.45 -2.29 -25.63
C ASN A 86 35.84 -2.61 -24.25
N VAL A 87 34.91 -1.79 -23.73
CA VAL A 87 34.18 -2.10 -22.49
C VAL A 87 32.94 -2.93 -22.85
N GLY A 88 32.94 -4.20 -22.41
CA GLY A 88 32.06 -5.27 -22.89
C GLY A 88 30.56 -4.98 -22.99
N ASN A 89 29.88 -5.67 -23.92
CA ASN A 89 28.43 -5.78 -24.17
C ASN A 89 27.55 -4.52 -24.13
N ARG A 90 28.10 -3.31 -24.00
CA ARG A 90 27.35 -2.05 -24.08
C ARG A 90 27.28 -1.59 -25.55
N PRO A 91 26.09 -1.28 -26.11
CA PRO A 91 26.00 -0.52 -27.35
C PRO A 91 26.45 0.92 -27.09
N LEU A 92 27.76 1.15 -27.05
CA LEU A 92 28.38 2.39 -26.58
C LEU A 92 28.01 3.67 -27.35
N THR A 93 27.25 3.59 -28.43
CA THR A 93 26.99 4.73 -29.33
C THR A 93 25.68 5.47 -29.07
N VAL A 94 24.73 4.93 -28.30
CA VAL A 94 23.45 5.62 -28.00
C VAL A 94 22.87 5.18 -26.65
N ALA A 95 22.22 6.10 -25.93
CA ALA A 95 21.40 5.77 -24.78
C ALA A 95 20.23 4.85 -25.17
N LEU A 96 19.99 3.79 -24.38
CA LEU A 96 18.92 2.83 -24.59
C LEU A 96 17.67 3.19 -23.76
N GLY A 97 16.50 2.93 -24.34
CA GLY A 97 15.25 2.99 -23.60
C GLY A 97 15.13 1.82 -22.65
N ASN A 98 14.61 2.07 -21.44
CA ASN A 98 14.36 1.04 -20.46
C ASN A 98 13.23 0.09 -20.93
N PRO A 99 13.47 -1.23 -21.11
CA PRO A 99 12.45 -2.19 -21.56
C PRO A 99 11.26 -2.34 -20.60
N TYR A 100 11.51 -2.10 -19.32
CA TYR A 100 10.55 -2.11 -18.22
C TYR A 100 9.94 -0.73 -17.96
N ALA A 101 10.27 0.27 -18.79
CA ALA A 101 9.63 1.57 -18.71
C ALA A 101 8.12 1.44 -18.89
N GLY A 102 7.39 2.26 -18.15
CA GLY A 102 5.97 2.43 -18.33
C GLY A 102 5.18 2.00 -17.11
N LEU A 103 4.38 2.95 -16.69
CA LEU A 103 3.25 2.74 -15.81
C LEU A 103 2.01 2.97 -16.69
N LEU A 104 1.00 2.10 -16.55
CA LEU A 104 -0.19 2.06 -17.38
C LEU A 104 -1.42 2.19 -16.47
N PRO A 105 -2.28 3.18 -16.70
CA PRO A 105 -2.11 4.28 -17.64
C PRO A 105 -0.97 5.23 -17.24
N ASP A 106 -0.28 5.80 -18.23
CA ASP A 106 0.86 6.72 -18.02
C ASP A 106 0.42 8.04 -17.36
N SER A 107 -0.84 8.44 -17.58
CA SER A 107 -1.51 9.50 -16.85
C SER A 107 -2.99 9.20 -16.77
N VAL A 108 -3.59 9.32 -15.59
CA VAL A 108 -5.01 9.10 -15.36
C VAL A 108 -5.48 9.86 -14.15
N GLU A 109 -6.71 10.34 -14.20
CA GLU A 109 -7.41 10.88 -13.04
C GLU A 109 -8.46 9.88 -12.57
N GLY A 110 -8.42 9.52 -11.29
CA GLY A 110 -9.42 8.63 -10.68
C GLY A 110 -9.49 7.21 -11.28
N GLY A 111 -8.39 6.70 -11.85
CA GLY A 111 -8.33 5.34 -12.38
C GLY A 111 -8.47 4.29 -11.29
N THR A 112 -9.07 3.15 -11.61
CA THR A 112 -9.25 2.04 -10.65
C THR A 112 -8.26 0.90 -10.87
N THR A 113 -7.33 1.08 -11.82
CA THR A 113 -6.33 0.09 -12.18
C THR A 113 -5.04 0.79 -12.56
N VAL A 114 -3.92 0.25 -12.08
CA VAL A 114 -2.57 0.60 -12.49
C VAL A 114 -1.81 -0.69 -12.78
N GLN A 115 -1.00 -0.69 -13.82
CA GLN A 115 -0.09 -1.76 -14.16
C GLN A 115 1.26 -1.16 -14.43
N TYR A 116 2.32 -1.88 -14.14
CA TYR A 116 3.67 -1.42 -14.42
C TYR A 116 4.55 -2.62 -14.71
N LYS A 117 5.74 -2.34 -15.23
CA LYS A 117 6.77 -3.36 -15.39
C LYS A 117 7.95 -3.06 -14.48
N ARG A 118 8.68 -4.10 -14.07
CA ARG A 118 9.95 -3.98 -13.35
C ARG A 118 10.72 -5.26 -13.56
N SER A 119 12.04 -5.18 -13.71
CA SER A 119 12.87 -6.38 -13.67
C SER A 119 12.73 -7.06 -12.30
N THR A 120 12.60 -8.38 -12.32
CA THR A 120 12.59 -9.24 -11.13
C THR A 120 13.79 -10.18 -11.06
N ASP A 121 14.66 -10.17 -12.08
CA ASP A 121 15.80 -11.08 -12.19
C ASP A 121 16.83 -10.85 -11.06
N GLU A 122 16.93 -9.63 -10.52
CA GLU A 122 17.81 -9.32 -9.38
C GLU A 122 17.13 -9.39 -8.01
N ASP A 123 15.82 -9.65 -7.94
CA ASP A 123 15.08 -9.65 -6.66
C ASP A 123 15.57 -10.79 -5.75
N GLY A 124 16.41 -10.44 -4.77
CA GLY A 124 16.99 -11.38 -3.80
C GLY A 124 18.35 -11.96 -4.21
N GLY A 125 18.87 -11.60 -5.38
CA GLY A 125 20.22 -11.90 -5.83
C GLY A 125 21.21 -10.78 -5.51
N PHE A 126 22.47 -11.11 -5.27
CA PHE A 126 23.54 -10.12 -5.07
C PHE A 126 24.20 -9.67 -6.39
N ALA A 127 23.81 -10.28 -7.52
CA ALA A 127 24.53 -10.19 -8.77
C ALA A 127 23.61 -9.64 -9.88
N VAL A 128 23.96 -8.46 -10.42
CA VAL A 128 23.27 -7.74 -11.51
C VAL A 128 23.51 -8.41 -12.88
N VAL A 129 23.95 -9.67 -12.91
CA VAL A 129 24.41 -10.36 -14.14
C VAL A 129 23.32 -11.16 -14.83
N ASP A 130 22.14 -11.31 -14.20
CA ASP A 130 21.03 -12.09 -14.76
C ASP A 130 20.06 -11.22 -15.58
N GLU A 131 20.17 -9.89 -15.53
CA GLU A 131 19.36 -8.95 -16.30
C GLU A 131 19.47 -9.19 -17.82
N ASN A 132 18.36 -9.66 -18.41
CA ASN A 132 18.30 -10.09 -19.81
C ASN A 132 17.72 -9.03 -20.77
N ASN A 133 17.23 -7.88 -20.27
CA ASN A 133 16.57 -6.80 -21.01
C ASN A 133 15.26 -7.20 -21.72
N VAL A 134 14.60 -8.25 -21.23
CA VAL A 134 13.36 -8.80 -21.78
C VAL A 134 12.30 -8.81 -20.69
N VAL A 135 11.11 -8.31 -21.02
CA VAL A 135 9.96 -8.37 -20.10
C VAL A 135 9.41 -9.78 -20.06
N ASP A 136 9.62 -10.45 -18.95
CA ASP A 136 9.13 -11.78 -18.64
C ASP A 136 7.78 -11.75 -17.90
N THR A 137 7.24 -12.93 -17.63
CA THR A 137 5.94 -13.06 -16.96
C THR A 137 5.96 -12.62 -15.49
N GLY A 138 7.12 -12.62 -14.84
CA GLY A 138 7.31 -12.12 -13.47
C GLY A 138 7.44 -10.59 -13.39
N ASP A 139 7.77 -9.94 -14.51
CA ASP A 139 8.11 -8.51 -14.52
C ASP A 139 6.90 -7.60 -14.60
N VAL A 140 5.69 -8.14 -14.54
CA VAL A 140 4.45 -7.38 -14.60
C VAL A 140 3.81 -7.30 -13.22
N GLY A 141 3.65 -6.09 -12.73
CA GLY A 141 2.94 -5.78 -11.50
C GLY A 141 1.76 -4.86 -11.75
N GLY A 142 0.95 -4.66 -10.73
CA GLY A 142 -0.20 -3.77 -10.83
C GLY A 142 -1.21 -3.97 -9.71
N PHE A 143 -2.15 -3.03 -9.63
CA PHE A 143 -3.24 -3.05 -8.68
C PHE A 143 -4.55 -2.73 -9.39
N ARG A 144 -5.64 -3.37 -9.00
CA ARG A 144 -6.98 -3.02 -9.48
C ARG A 144 -8.02 -3.12 -8.37
N TYR A 145 -9.09 -2.36 -8.55
CA TYR A 145 -10.31 -2.54 -7.78
C TYR A 145 -11.22 -3.58 -8.42
N ASN A 146 -11.61 -4.58 -7.65
CA ASN A 146 -12.68 -5.49 -7.99
C ASN A 146 -13.97 -5.04 -7.29
N ALA A 147 -14.84 -4.36 -8.04
CA ALA A 147 -16.10 -3.81 -7.51
C ALA A 147 -17.12 -4.88 -7.09
N SER A 148 -17.07 -6.07 -7.71
CA SER A 148 -17.97 -7.18 -7.36
C SER A 148 -17.62 -7.77 -6.00
N ASP A 149 -16.33 -7.93 -5.75
CA ASP A 149 -15.81 -8.51 -4.51
C ASP A 149 -15.48 -7.46 -3.45
N LYS A 150 -15.62 -6.17 -3.76
CA LYS A 150 -15.24 -5.03 -2.90
C LYS A 150 -13.82 -5.17 -2.32
N SER A 151 -12.88 -5.58 -3.18
CA SER A 151 -11.50 -5.84 -2.79
C SER A 151 -10.51 -5.21 -3.75
N ILE A 152 -9.32 -4.92 -3.25
CA ILE A 152 -8.17 -4.53 -4.06
C ILE A 152 -7.40 -5.81 -4.39
N GLU A 153 -6.99 -5.94 -5.65
CA GLU A 153 -6.24 -7.07 -6.15
C GLU A 153 -4.88 -6.63 -6.68
N ALA A 154 -3.84 -7.41 -6.40
CA ALA A 154 -2.51 -7.24 -6.95
C ALA A 154 -2.30 -8.18 -8.14
N LYS A 155 -1.59 -7.70 -9.17
CA LYS A 155 -1.22 -8.47 -10.34
C LYS A 155 0.06 -9.26 -10.04
N LEU A 156 0.03 -10.57 -10.24
CA LEU A 156 1.20 -11.45 -10.01
C LEU A 156 1.76 -12.08 -11.29
N SER A 157 0.99 -12.02 -12.38
CA SER A 157 1.41 -12.47 -13.70
C SER A 157 0.58 -11.74 -14.76
N PRO A 158 0.84 -11.88 -16.07
CA PRO A 158 0.12 -11.15 -17.11
C PRO A 158 -1.40 -11.35 -17.05
N THR A 159 -1.86 -12.49 -16.54
CA THR A 159 -3.28 -12.89 -16.48
C THR A 159 -3.81 -13.15 -15.07
N SER A 160 -2.95 -13.20 -14.05
CA SER A 160 -3.35 -13.55 -12.68
C SER A 160 -3.44 -12.34 -11.76
N TRP A 161 -4.56 -12.26 -11.05
CA TRP A 161 -4.83 -11.27 -10.01
C TRP A 161 -5.11 -11.99 -8.70
N GLN A 162 -4.51 -11.51 -7.61
CA GLN A 162 -4.69 -12.03 -6.28
C GLN A 162 -5.28 -10.95 -5.36
N LYS A 163 -6.24 -11.33 -4.52
CA LYS A 163 -6.80 -10.44 -3.51
C LYS A 163 -5.71 -10.00 -2.53
N LEU A 164 -5.56 -8.68 -2.40
CA LEU A 164 -4.69 -8.04 -1.43
C LEU A 164 -5.46 -7.74 -0.13
N THR A 165 -6.73 -7.33 -0.26
CA THR A 165 -7.63 -7.09 0.87
C THR A 165 -8.65 -8.21 1.01
N ASP A 166 -9.01 -8.53 2.25
CA ASP A 166 -10.03 -9.55 2.56
C ASP A 166 -11.40 -8.89 2.79
N PRO A 167 -12.42 -9.15 1.95
CA PRO A 167 -13.75 -8.55 2.09
C PRO A 167 -14.52 -9.03 3.34
N THR A 168 -14.02 -10.02 4.09
CA THR A 168 -14.60 -10.40 5.38
C THR A 168 -14.18 -9.49 6.54
N VAL A 169 -13.15 -8.65 6.33
CA VAL A 169 -12.59 -7.73 7.33
C VAL A 169 -12.63 -6.28 6.86
N LEU A 170 -12.40 -6.05 5.56
CA LEU A 170 -12.39 -4.73 4.94
C LEU A 170 -13.14 -4.79 3.61
N LEU A 171 -14.31 -4.16 3.56
CA LEU A 171 -15.03 -3.88 2.34
C LEU A 171 -14.54 -2.57 1.74
N VAL A 172 -13.80 -2.64 0.64
CA VAL A 172 -13.36 -1.46 -0.09
C VAL A 172 -14.55 -0.90 -0.87
N THR A 173 -14.93 0.34 -0.56
CA THR A 173 -16.03 1.05 -1.24
C THR A 173 -15.50 1.92 -2.37
N ARG A 174 -14.27 2.43 -2.23
CA ARG A 174 -13.59 3.23 -3.24
C ARG A 174 -12.10 2.93 -3.27
N PHE A 175 -11.59 2.76 -4.46
CA PHE A 175 -10.17 2.74 -4.75
C PHE A 175 -9.93 3.60 -5.98
N ALA A 176 -9.19 4.69 -5.80
CA ALA A 176 -8.84 5.59 -6.88
C ALA A 176 -7.33 5.83 -6.89
N ILE A 177 -6.77 5.77 -8.09
CA ILE A 177 -5.39 6.10 -8.37
C ILE A 177 -5.41 7.24 -9.39
N THR A 178 -4.74 8.33 -9.03
CA THR A 178 -4.46 9.42 -9.95
C THR A 178 -2.96 9.41 -10.24
N ILE A 179 -2.59 9.35 -11.51
CA ILE A 179 -1.22 9.39 -11.98
C ILE A 179 -1.07 10.62 -12.87
N VAL A 180 -0.11 11.48 -12.52
CA VAL A 180 0.28 12.64 -13.32
C VAL A 180 1.70 12.40 -13.80
N ALA A 181 1.89 12.24 -15.12
CA ALA A 181 3.22 12.22 -15.72
C ALA A 181 3.71 13.65 -15.99
N GLU A 182 4.89 13.96 -15.49
CA GLU A 182 5.58 15.22 -15.72
C GLU A 182 6.86 14.94 -16.52
N PRO A 183 6.86 15.21 -17.84
CA PRO A 183 8.06 15.07 -18.65
C PRO A 183 9.00 16.25 -18.42
N ALA A 184 10.26 15.94 -18.16
CA ALA A 184 11.37 16.87 -18.03
C ALA A 184 12.41 16.62 -19.13
N ASP A 185 13.05 17.69 -19.58
CA ASP A 185 14.22 17.58 -20.46
C ASP A 185 15.39 16.92 -19.73
N VAL A 186 16.05 15.99 -20.41
CA VAL A 186 17.28 15.40 -19.88
C VAL A 186 18.37 16.48 -19.92
N PRO A 187 19.05 16.77 -18.80
CA PRO A 187 20.11 17.76 -18.76
C PRO A 187 21.25 17.34 -19.70
N CYS A 188 21.70 18.27 -20.54
CA CYS A 188 22.75 18.08 -21.52
C CYS A 188 23.83 19.15 -21.35
N GLY A 189 25.07 18.81 -21.72
CA GLY A 189 26.19 19.75 -21.73
C GLY A 189 26.03 20.85 -22.78
N ALA A 190 26.93 21.84 -22.76
CA ALA A 190 26.84 23.11 -23.47
C ALA A 190 26.73 23.06 -25.02
N GLY A 191 26.72 21.89 -25.66
CA GLY A 191 26.74 21.76 -27.13
C GLY A 191 25.78 20.75 -27.75
N ALA A 192 24.98 20.01 -26.98
CA ALA A 192 24.19 18.89 -27.51
C ALA A 192 22.80 18.75 -26.85
N CYS A 193 22.00 19.82 -26.92
CA CYS A 193 20.61 19.81 -26.49
C CYS A 193 19.67 19.97 -27.71
N PRO A 194 18.59 19.17 -27.83
CA PRO A 194 18.20 18.06 -26.94
C PRO A 194 19.08 16.82 -27.14
N VAL A 195 19.20 15.98 -26.11
CA VAL A 195 19.73 14.62 -26.27
C VAL A 195 18.72 13.83 -27.09
N LEU A 196 19.15 13.21 -28.20
CA LEU A 196 18.28 12.45 -29.07
C LEU A 196 18.41 10.94 -28.79
N ALA A 197 17.28 10.24 -28.77
CA ALA A 197 17.21 8.78 -28.77
C ALA A 197 17.64 8.22 -30.14
N PRO A 198 17.85 6.88 -30.28
CA PRO A 198 18.23 6.25 -31.55
C PRO A 198 17.27 6.54 -32.71
N ASP A 199 16.02 6.86 -32.42
CA ASP A 199 14.95 7.22 -33.35
C ASP A 199 14.96 8.71 -33.74
N GLY A 200 15.87 9.51 -33.17
CA GLY A 200 15.98 10.94 -33.40
C GLY A 200 15.02 11.80 -32.56
N CYS A 201 14.25 11.22 -31.64
CA CYS A 201 13.35 11.96 -30.75
C CYS A 201 14.10 12.49 -29.51
N PRO A 202 13.75 13.66 -28.95
CA PRO A 202 14.31 14.12 -27.68
C PRO A 202 14.05 13.12 -26.55
N LEU A 203 15.11 12.69 -25.88
CA LEU A 203 15.00 11.93 -24.64
C LEU A 203 14.42 12.82 -23.55
N LYS A 204 13.46 12.27 -22.81
CA LYS A 204 12.78 12.92 -21.68
C LYS A 204 12.91 12.03 -20.45
N LEU A 205 13.15 12.65 -19.31
CA LEU A 205 12.91 12.02 -18.01
C LEU A 205 11.43 12.22 -17.68
N VAL A 206 10.67 11.15 -17.46
CA VAL A 206 9.28 11.26 -17.04
C VAL A 206 9.18 10.92 -15.57
N THR A 207 8.70 11.86 -14.76
CA THR A 207 8.40 11.63 -13.35
C THR A 207 6.90 11.44 -13.15
N HIS A 208 6.50 10.35 -12.49
CA HIS A 208 5.09 10.08 -12.19
C HIS A 208 4.76 10.44 -10.75
N HIS A 209 3.77 11.30 -10.57
CA HIS A 209 3.16 11.58 -9.28
C HIS A 209 1.89 10.72 -9.13
N ALA A 210 1.95 9.70 -8.27
CA ALA A 210 0.83 8.83 -7.98
C ALA A 210 0.15 9.23 -6.65
N THR A 211 -1.14 9.52 -6.70
CA THR A 211 -2.00 9.71 -5.53
C THR A 211 -2.97 8.53 -5.42
N ILE A 212 -3.01 7.90 -4.25
CA ILE A 212 -3.85 6.73 -3.97
C ILE A 212 -4.88 7.11 -2.92
N GLU A 213 -6.14 6.81 -3.19
CA GLU A 213 -7.27 7.02 -2.29
C GLU A 213 -7.96 5.67 -2.06
N ILE A 214 -8.15 5.32 -0.79
CA ILE A 214 -8.90 4.13 -0.37
C ILE A 214 -9.98 4.58 0.62
N GLU A 215 -11.22 4.20 0.34
CA GLU A 215 -12.31 4.25 1.30
C GLU A 215 -12.81 2.83 1.53
N GLY A 216 -13.11 2.50 2.79
CA GLY A 216 -13.62 1.19 3.14
C GLY A 216 -14.29 1.16 4.50
N GLU A 217 -15.04 0.10 4.72
CA GLU A 217 -15.81 -0.17 5.93
C GLU A 217 -15.58 -1.61 6.42
N ALA A 218 -15.87 -1.84 7.70
CA ALA A 218 -15.77 -3.16 8.34
C ALA A 218 -16.89 -4.11 7.90
#